data_AF-A0A3N2IFA4-F1
#
_entry.id   AF-A0A3N2IFA4-F1
#
_cell.length_a   1.000
_cell.length_b   1.000
_cell.length_c   1.000
_cell.angle_alpha   90.00
_cell.angle_beta   90.00
_cell.angle_gamma   90.00
#
_symmetry.space_group_name_H-M   'P 1'
#
loop_
_entity.id
_entity.type
_entity.pdbx_description
1 polymer ?
#
loop_
_entity_poly.entity_id
_entity_poly.type
_entity_poly.pdbx_seq_one_letter_code
_entity_poly.pdbx_strand_id
1 'polypeptide(L)'
;MPPLPERPPLPDLDAVGDDGVAFTYGRRWDDGPADDAYSHVSHPERFAGLHDVGRALVAHVVDTYEVEATPVDRLGPPGGDGQRLVEGWRLSPGPRRGSLTIGLSDFPGVLTATGSAVTEGFPACGCDACDESAEATAERLEDAVARAVRGWPRRSVGEAGRAS
;
A
#
# COMPACT_ATOMS: atom_id res chain seq x y z
N MET A 1 -9.04 -17.34 -4.43
CA MET A 1 -8.57 -16.19 -3.61
C MET A 1 -9.82 -15.41 -3.24
N PRO A 2 -10.02 -14.98 -1.98
CA PRO A 2 -11.15 -14.10 -1.67
C PRO A 2 -11.06 -12.83 -2.51
N PRO A 3 -12.21 -12.21 -2.85
CA PRO A 3 -12.19 -10.86 -3.42
C PRO A 3 -11.57 -9.91 -2.39
N LEU A 4 -10.77 -8.96 -2.88
CA LEU A 4 -10.24 -7.85 -2.09
C LEU A 4 -11.39 -6.97 -1.56
N PRO A 5 -11.16 -6.14 -0.53
CA PRO A 5 -12.21 -5.24 -0.04
C PRO A 5 -12.60 -4.25 -1.14
N GLU A 6 -13.77 -3.64 -1.00
CA GLU A 6 -14.09 -2.45 -1.77
C GLU A 6 -13.04 -1.37 -1.48
N ARG A 7 -12.40 -0.86 -2.54
CA ARG A 7 -11.34 0.14 -2.42
C ARG A 7 -11.94 1.45 -1.91
N PRO A 8 -11.37 2.06 -0.86
CA PRO A 8 -11.71 3.43 -0.47
C PRO A 8 -11.51 4.42 -1.65
N PRO A 9 -12.29 5.51 -1.70
CA PRO A 9 -12.15 6.49 -2.76
C PRO A 9 -10.76 7.10 -2.75
N LEU A 10 -10.17 7.25 -3.94
CA LEU A 10 -8.91 7.96 -4.15
C LEU A 10 -9.22 9.39 -4.61
N PRO A 11 -8.35 10.36 -4.30
CA PRO A 11 -8.52 11.72 -4.77
C PRO A 11 -8.36 11.77 -6.29
N ASP A 12 -9.42 12.19 -6.98
CA ASP A 12 -9.36 12.55 -8.40
C ASP A 12 -8.78 13.96 -8.49
N LEU A 13 -7.46 14.05 -8.58
CA LEU A 13 -6.73 15.32 -8.56
C LEU A 13 -6.36 15.72 -9.98
N ASP A 14 -7.16 16.63 -10.56
CA ASP A 14 -6.72 17.45 -11.68
C ASP A 14 -5.65 18.42 -11.15
N ALA A 15 -4.39 18.11 -11.44
CA ALA A 15 -3.25 18.92 -11.04
C ALA A 15 -3.00 20.01 -12.10
N VAL A 16 -2.39 21.13 -11.68
CA VAL A 16 -2.02 22.21 -12.59
C VAL A 16 -0.51 22.22 -12.73
N GLY A 17 -0.02 22.14 -13.97
CA GLY A 17 1.40 22.22 -14.27
C GLY A 17 1.94 23.63 -14.06
N ASP A 18 3.28 23.76 -14.05
CA ASP A 18 3.94 25.07 -13.96
C ASP A 18 3.63 25.99 -15.15
N ASP A 19 3.19 25.41 -16.27
CA ASP A 19 2.68 26.10 -17.45
C ASP A 19 1.22 26.58 -17.31
N GLY A 20 0.58 26.29 -16.17
CA GLY A 20 -0.82 26.60 -15.89
C GLY A 20 -1.83 25.65 -16.55
N VAL A 21 -1.37 24.57 -17.19
CA VAL A 21 -2.23 23.61 -17.87
C VAL A 21 -2.65 22.52 -16.89
N ALA A 22 -3.96 22.23 -16.84
CA ALA A 22 -4.49 21.13 -16.04
C ALA A 22 -4.13 19.79 -16.68
N PHE A 23 -3.74 18.82 -15.86
CA PHE A 23 -3.42 17.46 -16.27
C PHE A 23 -3.85 16.44 -15.22
N THR A 24 -4.02 15.20 -15.66
CA THR A 24 -4.29 14.05 -14.79
C THR A 24 -3.03 13.17 -14.74
N TYR A 25 -2.60 12.79 -13.53
CA TYR A 25 -1.46 11.89 -13.37
C TYR A 25 -1.72 10.53 -14.05
N GLY A 26 -0.69 9.95 -14.64
CA GLY A 26 -0.72 8.70 -15.39
C GLY A 26 -1.00 8.88 -16.89
N ARG A 27 -1.17 10.12 -17.35
CA ARG A 27 -1.44 10.48 -18.75
C ARG A 27 -0.75 11.78 -19.16
N ARG A 28 0.21 12.28 -18.37
CA ARG A 28 0.80 13.61 -18.54
C ARG A 28 1.79 13.67 -19.70
N TRP A 29 2.54 12.59 -19.94
CA TRP A 29 3.68 12.60 -20.86
C TRP A 29 3.42 11.79 -22.12
N ASP A 30 3.28 12.47 -23.27
CA ASP A 30 3.21 11.82 -24.58
C ASP A 30 4.61 11.55 -25.16
N ASP A 31 5.49 12.56 -25.15
CA ASP A 31 6.87 12.50 -25.68
C ASP A 31 7.94 12.25 -24.59
N GLY A 32 7.49 11.90 -23.38
CA GLY A 32 8.32 11.70 -22.20
C GLY A 32 8.39 12.94 -21.28
N PRO A 33 8.87 12.75 -20.03
CA PRO A 33 8.92 13.80 -19.04
C PRO A 33 10.03 14.82 -19.34
N ALA A 34 9.78 16.08 -18.98
CA ALA A 34 10.81 17.10 -18.94
C ALA A 34 11.88 16.77 -17.88
N ASP A 35 13.13 17.21 -18.11
CA ASP A 35 14.26 16.88 -17.23
C ASP A 35 14.05 17.37 -15.79
N ASP A 36 13.38 18.50 -15.60
CA ASP A 36 13.08 19.10 -14.30
C ASP A 36 11.94 18.40 -13.53
N ALA A 37 11.18 17.52 -14.19
CA ALA A 37 10.19 16.67 -13.54
C ALA A 37 10.82 15.47 -12.80
N TYR A 38 12.08 15.13 -13.11
CA TYR A 38 12.80 14.08 -12.40
C TYR A 38 13.19 14.54 -11.00
N SER A 39 13.03 13.64 -10.02
CA SER A 39 13.34 13.92 -8.62
C SER A 39 12.59 15.10 -7.99
N HIS A 40 11.57 15.63 -8.68
CA HIS A 40 10.68 16.67 -8.18
C HIS A 40 9.30 16.08 -7.89
N VAL A 41 8.69 16.46 -6.75
CA VAL A 41 7.34 16.08 -6.36
C VAL A 41 6.52 17.35 -6.11
N SER A 42 5.60 17.67 -7.02
CA SER A 42 4.74 18.86 -6.88
C SER A 42 3.48 18.59 -6.05
N HIS A 43 2.85 17.42 -6.26
CA HIS A 43 1.55 17.08 -5.67
C HIS A 43 1.60 15.76 -4.89
N PRO A 44 2.28 15.68 -3.73
CA PRO A 44 2.32 14.45 -2.92
C PRO A 44 0.93 14.03 -2.41
N GLU A 45 0.03 14.98 -2.17
CA GLU A 45 -1.33 14.76 -1.69
C GLU A 45 -2.18 13.87 -2.62
N ARG A 46 -1.78 13.71 -3.89
CA ARG A 46 -2.43 12.77 -4.83
C ARG A 46 -2.41 11.33 -4.30
N PHE A 47 -1.45 10.98 -3.46
CA PHE A 47 -1.34 9.65 -2.87
C PHE A 47 -2.00 9.53 -1.49
N ALA A 48 -2.56 10.61 -0.92
CA ALA A 48 -3.15 10.60 0.43
C ALA A 48 -4.18 9.47 0.66
N GLY A 49 -4.97 9.14 -0.37
CA GLY A 49 -5.94 8.04 -0.30
C GLY A 49 -5.32 6.64 -0.14
N LEU A 50 -4.03 6.45 -0.45
CA LEU A 50 -3.36 5.16 -0.29
C LEU A 50 -3.28 4.72 1.17
N HIS A 51 -3.25 5.65 2.11
CA HIS A 51 -3.31 5.31 3.53
C HIS A 51 -4.62 4.60 3.90
N ASP A 52 -5.74 5.08 3.35
CA ASP A 52 -7.05 4.45 3.59
C ASP A 52 -7.15 3.09 2.91
N VAL A 53 -6.62 2.96 1.69
CA VAL A 53 -6.49 1.66 1.02
C VAL A 53 -5.64 0.69 1.85
N GLY A 54 -4.50 1.14 2.38
CA GLY A 54 -3.62 0.34 3.23
C GLY A 54 -4.32 -0.16 4.50
N ARG A 55 -5.06 0.72 5.19
CA ARG A 55 -5.87 0.33 6.37
C ARG A 55 -6.97 -0.65 6.01
N ALA A 56 -7.68 -0.43 4.90
CA ALA A 56 -8.73 -1.34 4.43
C ALA A 56 -8.18 -2.74 4.10
N LEU A 57 -7.00 -2.82 3.48
CA LEU A 57 -6.32 -4.08 3.20
C LEU A 57 -5.90 -4.81 4.48
N VAL A 58 -5.35 -4.11 5.47
CA VAL A 58 -5.04 -4.69 6.79
C VAL A 58 -6.30 -5.25 7.44
N ALA A 59 -7.38 -4.46 7.50
CA ALA A 59 -8.65 -4.89 8.06
C ALA A 59 -9.20 -6.14 7.36
N HIS A 60 -9.19 -6.13 6.02
CA HIS A 60 -9.64 -7.27 5.21
C HIS A 60 -8.82 -8.54 5.49
N VAL A 61 -7.48 -8.44 5.54
CA VAL A 61 -6.62 -9.60 5.79
C VAL A 61 -6.87 -10.16 7.19
N VAL A 62 -7.01 -9.30 8.20
CA VAL A 62 -7.32 -9.70 9.58
C VAL A 62 -8.68 -10.38 9.68
N ASP A 63 -9.69 -9.89 8.96
CA ASP A 63 -11.03 -10.48 8.96
C ASP A 63 -11.09 -11.81 8.20
N THR A 64 -10.31 -11.94 7.12
CA THR A 64 -10.41 -13.08 6.20
C THR A 64 -9.51 -14.26 6.57
N TYR A 65 -8.37 -14.01 7.21
CA TYR A 65 -7.33 -15.01 7.45
C TYR A 65 -7.04 -15.23 8.95
N GLU A 66 -6.60 -16.44 9.31
CA GLU A 66 -6.10 -16.74 10.65
C GLU A 66 -4.72 -16.11 10.80
N VAL A 67 -4.71 -14.83 11.20
CA VAL A 67 -3.50 -14.02 11.34
C VAL A 67 -3.52 -13.24 12.65
N GLU A 68 -2.34 -13.04 13.21
CA GLU A 68 -2.07 -12.06 14.25
C GLU A 68 -1.56 -10.77 13.61
N ALA A 69 -2.12 -9.63 14.03
CA ALA A 69 -1.66 -8.31 13.61
C ALA A 69 -0.95 -7.62 14.77
N THR A 70 0.35 -7.37 14.62
CA THR A 70 1.16 -6.68 15.63
C THR A 70 1.55 -5.29 15.11
N PRO A 71 1.34 -4.22 15.88
CA PRO A 71 1.79 -2.88 15.49
C PRO A 71 3.31 -2.82 15.30
N VAL A 72 3.77 -2.06 14.31
CA VAL A 72 5.19 -1.75 14.07
C VAL A 72 5.35 -0.27 13.73
N ASP A 73 6.41 0.35 14.22
CA ASP A 73 6.72 1.77 14.02
C ASP A 73 7.81 2.01 12.96
N ARG A 74 8.48 0.94 12.52
CA ARG A 74 9.56 0.96 11.54
C ARG A 74 9.52 -0.23 10.61
N LEU A 75 9.88 0.01 9.36
CA LEU A 75 10.12 -1.01 8.35
C LEU A 75 11.59 -1.04 7.95
N GLY A 76 12.23 -2.20 8.09
CA GLY A 76 13.65 -2.38 7.80
C GLY A 76 14.29 -3.48 8.65
N PRO A 77 15.60 -3.72 8.49
CA PRO A 77 16.31 -4.74 9.25
C PRO A 77 16.33 -4.41 10.75
N PRO A 78 16.28 -5.41 11.64
CA PRO A 78 16.42 -5.20 13.08
C PRO A 78 17.73 -4.47 13.42
N GLY A 79 17.64 -3.42 14.23
CA GLY A 79 18.81 -2.66 14.69
C GLY A 79 19.43 -1.71 13.65
N GLY A 80 18.84 -1.59 12.45
CA GLY A 80 19.24 -0.60 11.45
C GLY A 80 18.35 0.65 11.44
N ASP A 81 18.72 1.62 10.60
CA ASP A 81 17.92 2.81 10.30
C ASP A 81 16.78 2.44 9.35
N GLY A 82 15.78 1.72 9.88
CA GLY A 82 14.54 1.42 9.16
C GLY A 82 13.69 2.68 8.93
N GLN A 83 12.91 2.65 7.85
CA GLN A 83 11.96 3.70 7.51
C GLN A 83 10.94 3.84 8.64
N ARG A 84 10.80 5.06 9.17
CA ARG A 84 9.77 5.38 10.16
C ARG A 84 8.40 5.31 9.49
N LEU A 85 7.46 4.67 10.17
CA LEU A 85 6.08 4.56 9.73
C LEU A 85 5.23 5.54 10.53
N VAL A 86 4.25 6.14 9.85
CA VAL A 86 3.16 6.86 10.50
C VAL A 86 2.29 5.87 11.27
N GLU A 87 1.95 4.75 10.62
CA GLU A 87 1.26 3.59 11.19
C GLU A 87 1.77 2.32 10.50
N GLY A 88 1.75 1.18 11.18
CA GLY A 88 2.16 -0.07 10.54
C GLY A 88 1.74 -1.32 11.30
N TRP A 89 1.59 -2.41 10.56
CA TRP A 89 1.17 -3.71 11.09
C TRP A 89 1.96 -4.84 10.45
N ARG A 90 2.49 -5.73 11.28
CA ARG A 90 2.98 -7.05 10.88
C ARG A 90 1.86 -8.06 11.02
N LEU A 91 1.48 -8.67 9.91
CA LEU A 91 0.46 -9.70 9.78
C LEU A 91 1.15 -11.07 9.69
N SER A 92 0.85 -11.95 10.64
CA SER A 92 1.50 -13.26 10.77
C SER A 92 0.47 -14.39 10.88
N PRO A 93 0.37 -15.29 9.89
CA PRO A 93 -0.44 -16.51 9.98
C PRO A 93 0.24 -17.65 10.79
N GLY A 94 1.25 -17.32 11.60
CA GLY A 94 2.03 -18.28 12.39
C GLY A 94 3.44 -18.55 11.83
N PRO A 95 4.30 -19.25 12.60
CA PRO A 95 5.76 -19.23 12.41
C PRO A 95 6.27 -19.95 11.15
N ARG A 96 5.44 -20.77 10.48
CA ARG A 96 5.83 -21.54 9.29
C ARG A 96 5.44 -20.88 7.97
N ARG A 97 4.71 -19.77 8.03
CA ARG A 97 4.18 -19.04 6.87
C ARG A 97 4.71 -17.62 7.00
N GLY A 98 5.39 -17.11 5.98
CA GLY A 98 6.02 -15.79 6.04
C GLY A 98 5.02 -14.70 6.44
N SER A 99 5.51 -13.67 7.13
CA SER A 99 4.70 -12.51 7.52
C SER A 99 4.60 -11.49 6.39
N LEU A 100 3.51 -10.73 6.36
CA LEU A 100 3.36 -9.52 5.56
C LEU A 100 3.33 -8.32 6.50
N THR A 101 4.20 -7.35 6.29
CA THR A 101 4.12 -6.04 6.97
C THR A 101 3.52 -5.04 6.00
N ILE A 102 2.58 -4.23 6.47
CA ILE A 102 2.02 -3.08 5.73
C ILE A 102 2.25 -1.86 6.61
N GLY A 103 2.92 -0.85 6.08
CA GLY A 103 3.24 0.40 6.77
C GLY A 103 2.86 1.61 5.95
N LEU A 104 2.42 2.67 6.62
CA LEU A 104 2.07 3.96 6.03
C LEU A 104 3.26 4.91 6.23
N SER A 105 3.73 5.59 5.18
CA SER A 105 4.86 6.52 5.25
C SER A 105 4.41 7.98 5.41
N ASP A 106 5.38 8.85 5.69
CA ASP A 106 5.20 10.30 5.80
C ASP A 106 5.12 11.00 4.42
N PHE A 107 5.81 10.45 3.41
CA PHE A 107 5.38 10.56 2.02
C PHE A 107 4.11 9.70 1.89
N PRO A 108 2.92 10.24 1.58
CA PRO A 108 1.64 9.58 1.84
C PRO A 108 1.43 8.34 0.96
N GLY A 109 2.07 7.25 1.32
CA GLY A 109 2.23 6.03 0.54
C GLY A 109 2.29 4.83 1.45
N VAL A 110 2.32 3.65 0.83
CA VAL A 110 2.31 2.36 1.54
C VAL A 110 3.58 1.61 1.25
N LEU A 111 4.20 1.09 2.30
CA LEU A 111 5.34 0.21 2.24
C LEU A 111 4.88 -1.18 2.65
N THR A 112 5.22 -2.18 1.84
CA THR A 112 4.98 -3.58 2.19
C THR A 112 6.29 -4.30 2.39
N ALA A 113 6.33 -5.26 3.31
CA ALA A 113 7.45 -6.18 3.41
C ALA A 113 7.01 -7.63 3.61
N THR A 114 7.60 -8.55 2.85
CA THR A 114 7.36 -10.00 3.03
C THR A 114 8.57 -10.67 3.69
N GLY A 115 8.34 -11.27 4.86
CA GLY A 115 9.42 -11.81 5.70
C GLY A 115 10.46 -10.75 6.05
N SER A 116 11.74 -11.06 5.84
CA SER A 116 12.88 -10.20 6.18
C SER A 116 13.59 -9.55 4.98
N ALA A 117 13.10 -9.75 3.74
CA ALA A 117 13.95 -9.59 2.57
C ALA A 117 13.44 -8.63 1.49
N VAL A 118 12.13 -8.49 1.29
CA VAL A 118 11.60 -7.69 0.18
C VAL A 118 10.73 -6.58 0.73
N THR A 119 11.13 -5.33 0.46
CA THR A 119 10.33 -4.13 0.71
C THR A 119 9.89 -3.55 -0.62
N GLU A 120 8.60 -3.30 -0.79
CA GLU A 120 8.03 -2.64 -1.97
C GLU A 120 7.26 -1.39 -1.53
N GLY A 121 7.42 -0.30 -2.27
CA GLY A 121 6.76 0.99 -2.03
C GLY A 121 5.66 1.29 -3.04
N PHE A 122 4.61 1.92 -2.57
CA PHE A 122 3.44 2.34 -3.34
C PHE A 122 3.15 3.82 -3.00
N PRO A 123 3.50 4.77 -3.87
CA PRO A 123 4.07 4.59 -5.21
C PRO A 123 5.51 4.05 -5.20
N ALA A 124 5.97 3.53 -6.33
CA ALA A 124 7.35 3.08 -6.49
C ALA A 124 8.31 4.28 -6.60
N CYS A 125 7.84 5.36 -7.22
CA CYS A 125 8.49 6.65 -7.26
C CYS A 125 7.46 7.79 -7.11
N GLY A 126 7.78 8.75 -6.24
CA GLY A 126 6.92 9.92 -6.02
C GLY A 126 7.09 11.04 -7.05
N CYS A 127 8.10 10.99 -7.92
CA CYS A 127 8.43 12.13 -8.78
C CYS A 127 7.40 12.36 -9.90
N ASP A 128 7.32 13.60 -10.37
CA ASP A 128 6.37 14.00 -11.42
C ASP A 128 6.73 13.39 -12.79
N ALA A 129 8.01 13.08 -13.02
CA ALA A 129 8.44 12.39 -14.24
C ALA A 129 7.90 10.96 -14.35
N CYS A 130 7.81 10.23 -13.23
CA CYS A 130 7.25 8.86 -13.22
C CYS A 130 5.75 8.85 -13.46
N ASP A 131 5.08 9.98 -13.21
CA ASP A 131 3.66 10.18 -13.51
C ASP A 131 2.75 9.07 -12.94
N GLU A 132 3.11 8.50 -11.78
CA GLU A 132 2.29 7.45 -11.17
C GLU A 132 0.96 8.03 -10.68
N SER A 133 -0.15 7.44 -11.12
CA SER A 133 -1.49 7.77 -10.61
C SER A 133 -1.79 7.02 -9.31
N ALA A 134 -2.70 7.57 -8.51
CA ALA A 134 -3.15 6.94 -7.27
C ALA A 134 -3.84 5.59 -7.55
N GLU A 135 -4.65 5.53 -8.61
CA GLU A 135 -5.45 4.36 -8.99
C GLU A 135 -4.57 3.17 -9.38
N ALA A 136 -3.61 3.39 -10.27
CA ALA A 136 -2.69 2.35 -10.71
C ALA A 136 -1.76 1.91 -9.56
N THR A 137 -1.44 2.84 -8.65
CA THR A 137 -0.66 2.54 -7.45
C THR A 137 -1.44 1.67 -6.46
N ALA A 138 -2.70 2.01 -6.20
CA ALA A 138 -3.59 1.21 -5.36
C ALA A 138 -3.82 -0.18 -5.93
N GLU A 139 -4.00 -0.30 -7.25
CA GLU A 139 -4.15 -1.60 -7.92
C GLU A 139 -2.90 -2.48 -7.74
N ARG A 140 -1.70 -1.93 -7.90
CA ARG A 140 -0.45 -2.67 -7.67
C ARG A 140 -0.28 -3.08 -6.19
N LEU A 141 -0.65 -2.21 -5.25
CA LEU A 141 -0.62 -2.52 -3.82
C LEU A 141 -1.57 -3.69 -3.49
N GLU A 142 -2.79 -3.63 -4.00
CA GLU A 142 -3.81 -4.67 -3.89
C GLU A 142 -3.30 -6.01 -4.43
N ASP A 143 -2.68 -5.99 -5.60
CA ASP A 143 -2.07 -7.15 -6.25
C ASP A 143 -0.92 -7.74 -5.43
N ALA A 144 -0.07 -6.89 -4.86
CA ALA A 144 1.05 -7.30 -4.01
C ALA A 144 0.56 -7.96 -2.72
N VAL A 145 -0.43 -7.36 -2.04
CA VAL A 145 -1.05 -7.94 -0.84
C VAL A 145 -1.72 -9.26 -1.18
N ALA A 146 -2.51 -9.31 -2.26
CA ALA A 146 -3.17 -10.52 -2.74
C ALA A 146 -2.18 -11.65 -3.02
N ARG A 147 -1.00 -11.35 -3.60
CA ARG A 147 0.11 -12.29 -3.81
C ARG A 147 0.73 -12.75 -2.48
N ALA A 148 0.98 -11.84 -1.55
CA ALA A 148 1.65 -12.15 -0.28
C ALA A 148 0.82 -13.09 0.62
N VAL A 149 -0.51 -12.94 0.61
CA VAL A 149 -1.40 -13.75 1.45
C VAL A 149 -1.86 -15.06 0.78
N ARG A 150 -1.30 -15.41 -0.39
CA ARG A 150 -1.65 -16.65 -1.09
C ARG A 150 -1.33 -17.86 -0.22
N GLY A 151 -2.32 -18.72 -0.03
CA GLY A 151 -2.19 -19.95 0.75
C GLY A 151 -2.20 -19.74 2.27
N TRP A 152 -2.51 -18.54 2.76
CA TRP A 152 -2.77 -18.32 4.18
C TRP A 152 -4.07 -19.02 4.60
N PRO A 153 -4.11 -19.59 5.83
CA PRO A 153 -5.31 -20.22 6.37
C PRO A 153 -6.45 -19.18 6.47
N ARG A 154 -7.63 -19.54 5.97
CA ARG A 154 -8.82 -18.69 6.11
C ARG A 154 -9.34 -18.81 7.53
N ARG A 155 -9.87 -17.73 8.09
CA ARG A 155 -10.65 -17.85 9.33
C ARG A 155 -11.81 -18.81 9.09
N SER A 156 -11.96 -19.77 9.99
CA SER A 156 -13.20 -20.50 10.11
C SER A 156 -14.29 -19.53 10.57
N VAL A 157 -15.40 -19.45 9.85
CA VAL A 157 -16.62 -18.86 10.42
C VAL A 157 -17.01 -19.81 11.54
N GLY A 158 -16.83 -19.40 12.80
CA GLY A 158 -17.25 -20.21 13.93
C GLY A 158 -18.72 -20.57 13.76
N GLU A 159 -19.06 -21.85 13.93
CA GLU A 159 -20.44 -22.27 14.19
C GLU A 159 -20.90 -21.53 15.45
N ALA A 160 -21.54 -20.37 15.25
CA ALA A 160 -22.20 -19.64 16.30
C ALA A 160 -23.40 -20.49 16.76
N GLY A 161 -23.22 -21.19 17.88
CA GLY A 161 -24.30 -21.60 18.76
C GLY A 161 -25.22 -22.73 18.26
N ARG A 162 -24.78 -23.97 18.39
CA ARG A 162 -25.65 -25.04 18.89
C ARG A 162 -25.15 -25.49 20.25
N ALA A 163 -25.58 -24.76 21.27
CA ALA A 163 -25.59 -25.23 22.65
C ALA A 163 -27.05 -25.53 23.01
N SER A 164 -27.31 -26.83 23.13
CA SER A 164 -28.29 -27.58 23.93
C SER A 164 -29.57 -26.93 24.40
#